data_AF-A0A317F5G6-F1
#
_entry.id   AF-A0A317F5G6-F1
#
_cell.length_a   1.000
_cell.length_b   1.000
_cell.length_c   1.000
_cell.angle_alpha   90.00
_cell.angle_beta   90.00
_cell.angle_gamma   90.00
#
_symmetry.space_group_name_H-M   'P 1'
#
loop_
_entity.id
_entity.type
_entity.pdbx_description
1 polymer ?
#
loop_
_entity_poly.entity_id
_entity_poly.type
_entity_poly.pdbx_seq_one_letter_code
_entity_poly.pdbx_strand_id
1 'polypeptide(L)'
;MTTKRITVFRAGVFSTEPHPPWMEAVHAAEVEREDYDAALDLVLGQRTSHTAVNGVAWPAAEVITRRTPDGGYFVDMMAEEYSHAEVWIPDPADWLPFHVGYVEPFLMTHATIRRNDCLDRLTNALIAFARHGEGRHIDRLTGESRIDEREDEERRKRSAAARSRTTSN
;
A
#
# COMPACT_ATOMS: atom_id res chain seq x y z
N MET A 1 17.81 24.83 12.21
CA MET A 1 17.11 23.66 12.77
C MET A 1 15.74 23.62 12.13
N THR A 2 15.49 22.65 11.25
CA THR A 2 14.18 22.48 10.62
C THR A 2 13.23 21.94 11.70
N THR A 3 12.23 22.73 12.08
CA THR A 3 11.19 22.25 13.00
C THR A 3 10.47 21.09 12.35
N LYS A 4 10.46 19.91 13.00
CA LYS A 4 9.71 18.75 12.52
C LYS A 4 8.21 19.10 12.50
N ARG A 5 7.50 18.60 11.48
CA ARG A 5 6.10 18.96 11.25
C ARG A 5 5.26 17.73 10.92
N ILE A 6 4.01 17.76 11.37
CA ILE A 6 3.02 16.71 11.18
C ILE A 6 1.85 17.24 10.33
N THR A 7 1.24 16.36 9.56
CA THR A 7 -0.04 16.65 8.91
C THR A 7 -1.17 16.59 9.94
N VAL A 8 -1.98 17.64 9.98
CA VAL A 8 -3.13 17.78 10.88
C VAL A 8 -4.40 17.86 10.07
N PHE A 9 -5.43 17.15 10.50
CA PHE A 9 -6.78 17.27 9.96
C PHE A 9 -7.69 17.90 11.02
N ARG A 10 -8.32 19.02 10.67
CA ARG A 10 -9.27 19.74 11.54
C ARG A 10 -10.39 20.35 10.71
N ALA A 11 -11.64 20.15 11.12
CA ALA A 11 -12.83 20.71 10.49
C ALA A 11 -12.87 20.54 8.95
N GLY A 12 -12.46 19.37 8.45
CA GLY A 12 -12.47 19.07 7.01
C GLY A 12 -11.27 19.58 6.22
N VAL A 13 -10.26 20.15 6.88
CA VAL A 13 -9.11 20.77 6.21
C VAL A 13 -7.81 20.15 6.70
N PHE A 14 -6.88 19.93 5.76
CA PHE A 14 -5.52 19.55 6.06
C PHE A 14 -4.62 20.77 6.24
N SER A 15 -3.77 20.73 7.25
CA SER A 15 -2.69 21.67 7.47
C SER A 15 -1.43 20.92 7.87
N THR A 16 -0.30 21.60 7.76
CA THR A 16 0.95 21.09 8.33
C THR A 16 1.23 21.93 9.57
N GLU A 17 1.37 21.32 10.73
CA GLU A 17 1.62 21.99 12.02
C GLU A 17 2.93 21.51 12.66
N PRO A 18 3.54 22.29 13.57
CA PRO A 18 4.66 21.80 14.37
C PRO A 18 4.28 20.53 15.15
N HIS A 19 5.26 19.67 15.41
CA HIS A 19 5.02 18.47 16.20
C HIS A 19 4.44 18.81 17.59
N PRO A 20 3.39 18.11 18.03
CA PRO A 20 2.91 18.22 19.40
C PRO A 20 3.90 17.58 20.38
N PRO A 21 3.83 17.92 21.68
CA PRO A 21 4.77 17.41 22.68
C PRO A 21 4.87 15.88 22.74
N TRP A 22 3.76 15.16 22.51
CA TRP A 22 3.75 13.71 22.49
C TRP A 22 4.54 13.15 21.30
N MET A 23 4.53 13.81 20.14
CA MET A 23 5.26 13.34 18.97
C MET A 23 6.77 13.58 19.10
N GLU A 24 7.16 14.67 19.75
CA GLU A 24 8.57 14.87 20.13
C GLU A 24 9.03 13.77 21.12
N ALA A 25 8.17 13.36 22.06
CA ALA A 25 8.46 12.24 22.96
C ALA A 25 8.57 10.90 22.22
N VAL A 26 7.72 10.66 21.19
CA VAL A 26 7.84 9.48 20.32
C VAL A 26 9.20 9.46 19.63
N HIS A 27 9.61 10.56 19.00
CA HIS A 27 10.92 10.61 18.34
C HIS A 27 12.10 10.48 19.30
N ALA A 28 11.98 11.02 20.51
CA ALA A 28 13.01 10.81 21.53
C ALA A 28 13.13 9.31 21.88
N ALA A 29 12.01 8.62 22.07
CA ALA A 29 11.98 7.19 22.35
C ALA A 29 12.41 6.32 21.14
N GLU A 30 12.12 6.76 19.92
CA GLU A 30 12.54 6.10 18.68
C GLU A 30 14.06 6.06 18.57
N VAL A 31 14.75 7.17 18.85
CA VAL A 31 16.21 7.25 18.83
C VAL A 31 16.85 6.26 19.83
N GLU A 32 16.19 6.01 20.96
CA GLU A 32 16.68 5.05 21.96
C GLU A 32 16.41 3.58 21.60
N ARG A 33 15.36 3.32 20.82
CA ARG A 33 14.86 1.95 20.54
C ARG A 33 15.16 1.42 19.15
N GLU A 34 15.48 2.30 18.20
CA GLU A 34 15.58 1.98 16.77
C GLU A 34 14.31 1.30 16.20
N ASP A 35 13.15 1.58 16.82
CA ASP A 35 11.85 1.05 16.45
C ASP A 35 10.77 2.11 16.71
N TYR A 36 10.25 2.69 15.63
CA TYR A 36 9.26 3.76 15.67
C TYR A 36 7.91 3.27 16.19
N ASP A 37 7.53 2.05 15.83
CA ASP A 37 6.23 1.49 16.17
C ASP A 37 6.19 1.13 17.67
N ALA A 38 7.31 0.62 18.21
CA ALA A 38 7.51 0.45 19.64
C ALA A 38 7.57 1.78 20.41
N ALA A 39 8.12 2.84 19.82
CA ALA A 39 8.14 4.17 20.42
C ALA A 39 6.74 4.80 20.49
N LEU A 40 5.93 4.63 19.44
CA LEU A 40 4.52 5.01 19.43
C LEU A 40 3.74 4.29 20.51
N ASP A 41 3.90 2.97 20.61
CA ASP A 41 3.19 2.16 21.62
C ASP A 41 3.62 2.50 23.06
N LEU A 42 4.87 2.95 23.26
CA LEU A 42 5.33 3.47 24.56
C LEU A 42 4.63 4.78 24.95
N VAL A 43 4.56 5.75 24.03
CA VAL A 43 4.11 7.11 24.35
C VAL A 43 2.59 7.25 24.29
N LEU A 44 1.96 6.61 23.31
CA LEU A 44 0.52 6.69 23.06
C LEU A 44 -0.25 5.52 23.70
N GLY A 45 0.43 4.47 24.12
CA GLY A 45 -0.20 3.27 24.66
C GLY A 45 -0.74 2.35 23.56
N GLN A 46 -1.81 1.62 23.87
CA GLN A 46 -2.33 0.58 22.98
C GLN A 46 -3.01 1.14 21.72
N ARG A 47 -2.83 0.43 20.61
CA ARG A 47 -3.53 0.65 19.34
C ARG A 47 -5.04 0.56 19.56
N THR A 48 -5.76 1.58 19.10
CA THR A 48 -7.23 1.64 19.17
C THR A 48 -7.87 0.83 18.05
N SER A 49 -7.25 0.83 16.87
CA SER A 49 -7.62 -0.06 15.77
C SER A 49 -6.42 -0.33 14.89
N HIS A 50 -6.44 -1.49 14.25
CA HIS A 50 -5.49 -1.88 13.22
C HIS A 50 -6.27 -2.64 12.14
N THR A 51 -6.33 -2.08 10.93
CA THR A 51 -7.00 -2.70 9.79
C THR A 51 -6.01 -2.85 8.64
N ALA A 52 -5.92 -4.06 8.09
CA ALA A 52 -5.00 -4.39 7.02
C ALA A 52 -5.73 -5.04 5.84
N VAL A 53 -5.31 -4.69 4.63
CA VAL A 53 -5.64 -5.39 3.40
C VAL A 53 -4.55 -6.43 3.14
N ASN A 54 -4.92 -7.70 3.07
CA ASN A 54 -3.96 -8.79 2.89
C ASN A 54 -3.17 -8.65 1.57
N GLY A 55 -1.84 -8.69 1.66
CA GLY A 55 -0.94 -8.85 0.50
C GLY A 55 -0.26 -10.22 0.49
N VAL A 56 0.81 -10.36 -0.29
CA VAL A 56 1.53 -11.65 -0.45
C VAL A 56 2.58 -11.86 0.63
N ALA A 57 3.46 -10.87 0.81
CA ALA A 57 4.54 -10.89 1.80
C ALA A 57 4.28 -9.90 2.94
N TRP A 58 3.65 -8.76 2.62
CA TRP A 58 3.27 -7.70 3.53
C TRP A 58 1.81 -7.32 3.27
N PRO A 59 1.13 -6.59 4.17
CA PRO A 59 -0.16 -5.98 3.86
C PRO A 59 -0.06 -5.10 2.62
N ALA A 60 -1.04 -5.22 1.72
CA ALA A 60 -1.16 -4.35 0.55
C ALA A 60 -1.49 -2.90 0.96
N ALA A 61 -2.18 -2.77 2.11
CA ALA A 61 -2.39 -1.52 2.82
C ALA A 61 -2.64 -1.82 4.31
N GLU A 62 -2.27 -0.91 5.17
CA GLU A 62 -2.45 -0.97 6.61
C GLU A 62 -2.83 0.41 7.14
N VAL A 63 -3.79 0.44 8.06
CA VAL A 63 -4.15 1.63 8.82
C VAL A 63 -4.13 1.30 10.30
N ILE A 64 -3.26 1.99 11.04
CA ILE A 64 -3.17 1.91 12.49
C ILE A 64 -3.69 3.22 13.08
N THR A 65 -4.55 3.12 14.08
CA THR A 65 -5.10 4.27 14.79
C THR A 65 -4.78 4.18 16.27
N ARG A 66 -4.32 5.29 16.84
CA ARG A 66 -3.98 5.43 18.26
C ARG A 66 -4.70 6.65 18.83
N ARG A 67 -5.07 6.62 20.12
CA ARG A 67 -5.55 7.81 20.82
C ARG A 67 -4.36 8.67 21.20
N THR A 68 -4.48 9.98 21.02
CA THR A 68 -3.45 10.93 21.47
C THR A 68 -3.76 11.45 22.87
N PRO A 69 -2.75 11.88 23.67
CA PRO A 69 -2.95 12.32 25.05
C PRO A 69 -3.89 13.52 25.21
N ASP A 70 -4.04 14.32 24.16
CA ASP A 70 -4.96 15.46 24.06
C ASP A 70 -6.42 15.06 23.78
N GLY A 71 -6.71 13.76 23.64
CA GLY A 71 -8.05 13.23 23.40
C GLY A 71 -8.40 13.08 21.92
N GLY A 72 -7.48 13.39 21.01
CA GLY A 72 -7.63 13.19 19.57
C GLY A 72 -7.25 11.78 19.09
N TYR A 73 -6.88 11.70 17.82
CA TYR A 73 -6.42 10.47 17.15
C TYR A 73 -5.15 10.73 16.35
N PHE A 74 -4.25 9.74 16.35
CA PHE A 74 -3.14 9.65 15.42
C PHE A 74 -3.39 8.47 14.50
N VAL A 75 -3.24 8.70 13.20
CA VAL A 75 -3.49 7.72 12.15
C VAL A 75 -2.22 7.56 11.33
N ASP A 76 -1.76 6.33 11.25
CA ASP A 76 -0.69 5.91 10.37
C ASP A 76 -1.30 5.07 9.25
N MET A 77 -1.11 5.50 8.00
CA MET A 77 -1.60 4.84 6.80
C MET A 77 -0.40 4.44 5.93
N MET A 78 -0.28 3.15 5.69
CA MET A 78 0.81 2.55 4.92
C MET A 78 0.22 1.74 3.76
N ALA A 79 0.87 1.79 2.60
CA ALA A 79 0.69 0.83 1.51
C ALA A 79 2.04 0.48 0.89
N GLU A 80 2.09 -0.63 0.15
CA GLU A 80 3.33 -1.19 -0.41
C GLU A 80 4.24 -0.12 -1.06
N GLU A 81 5.53 -0.23 -0.73
CA GLU A 81 6.74 0.48 -1.21
C GLU A 81 6.76 2.02 -1.25
N TYR A 82 5.64 2.75 -1.25
CA TYR A 82 5.66 4.18 -1.61
C TYR A 82 4.66 5.09 -0.90
N SER A 83 3.63 4.58 -0.22
CA SER A 83 2.62 5.43 0.42
C SER A 83 2.68 5.28 1.93
N HIS A 84 3.18 6.32 2.59
CA HIS A 84 3.14 6.46 4.04
C HIS A 84 2.59 7.84 4.38
N ALA A 85 1.54 7.87 5.20
CA ALA A 85 0.90 9.10 5.63
C ALA A 85 0.57 9.03 7.12
N GLU A 86 1.14 9.98 7.87
CA GLU A 86 0.87 10.21 9.27
C GLU A 86 -0.04 11.43 9.42
N VAL A 87 -1.19 11.24 10.08
CA VAL A 87 -2.17 12.31 10.28
C VAL A 87 -2.60 12.37 11.74
N TRP A 88 -2.50 13.56 12.33
CA TRP A 88 -3.07 13.85 13.64
C TRP A 88 -4.40 14.58 13.51
N ILE A 89 -5.38 14.12 14.27
CA ILE A 89 -6.75 14.62 14.32
C ILE A 89 -6.99 15.07 15.77
N PRO A 90 -6.75 16.34 16.10
CA PRO A 90 -6.74 16.80 17.49
C PRO A 90 -8.12 16.77 18.14
N ASP A 91 -9.17 17.08 17.36
CA ASP A 91 -10.55 17.08 17.84
C ASP A 91 -11.19 15.70 17.59
N PRO A 92 -11.60 14.95 18.62
CA PRO A 92 -12.30 13.68 18.41
C PRO A 92 -13.59 13.79 17.58
N ALA A 93 -14.24 14.96 17.48
CA ALA A 93 -15.41 15.16 16.62
C ALA A 93 -15.07 15.05 15.12
N ASP A 94 -13.82 15.32 14.74
CA ASP A 94 -13.35 15.23 13.36
C ASP A 94 -12.97 13.80 12.94
N TRP A 95 -12.95 12.85 13.88
CA TRP A 95 -12.58 11.45 13.60
C TRP A 95 -13.49 10.79 12.58
N LEU A 96 -14.80 10.84 12.78
CA LEU A 96 -15.75 10.17 11.89
C LEU A 96 -15.72 10.76 10.46
N PRO A 97 -15.75 12.09 10.27
CA PRO A 97 -15.53 12.70 8.96
C PRO A 97 -14.22 12.27 8.30
N PHE A 98 -13.11 12.21 9.05
CA PHE A 98 -11.83 11.76 8.52
C PHE A 98 -11.87 10.29 8.10
N HIS A 99 -12.43 9.43 8.96
CA HIS A 99 -12.50 8.00 8.74
C HIS A 99 -13.25 7.65 7.45
N VAL A 100 -14.47 8.18 7.30
CA VAL A 100 -15.30 7.95 6.11
C VAL A 100 -14.74 8.65 4.88
N GLY A 101 -14.13 9.82 5.04
CA GLY A 101 -13.61 10.60 3.92
C GLY A 101 -12.28 10.09 3.35
N TYR A 102 -11.44 9.44 4.16
CA TYR A 102 -10.06 9.11 3.79
C TYR A 102 -9.65 7.68 4.13
N VAL A 103 -9.94 7.19 5.34
CA VAL A 103 -9.52 5.85 5.77
C VAL A 103 -10.26 4.75 5.00
N GLU A 104 -11.59 4.82 4.94
CA GLU A 104 -12.38 3.81 4.22
C GLU A 104 -12.06 3.80 2.71
N PRO A 105 -12.01 4.96 2.00
CA PRO A 105 -11.66 4.97 0.59
C PRO A 105 -10.26 4.45 0.31
N PHE A 106 -9.29 4.75 1.19
CA PHE A 106 -7.94 4.21 1.10
C PHE A 106 -7.95 2.68 1.16
N LEU A 107 -8.52 2.10 2.22
CA LEU A 107 -8.61 0.65 2.38
C LEU A 107 -9.36 -0.02 1.22
N MET A 108 -10.48 0.56 0.79
CA MET A 108 -11.29 0.04 -0.31
C MET A 108 -10.56 0.06 -1.65
N THR A 109 -9.80 1.11 -1.92
CA THR A 109 -9.02 1.25 -3.15
C THR A 109 -7.95 0.16 -3.21
N HIS A 110 -7.17 0.00 -2.14
CA HIS A 110 -6.14 -1.04 -2.07
C HIS A 110 -6.71 -2.47 -2.09
N ALA A 111 -7.84 -2.71 -1.43
CA ALA A 111 -8.54 -3.99 -1.53
C ALA A 111 -9.01 -4.30 -2.96
N THR A 112 -9.47 -3.29 -3.68
CA THR A 112 -9.94 -3.44 -5.07
C THR A 112 -8.79 -3.74 -6.02
N ILE A 113 -7.68 -3.01 -5.91
CA ILE A 113 -6.46 -3.26 -6.69
C ILE A 113 -5.99 -4.70 -6.46
N ARG A 114 -5.88 -5.10 -5.19
CA ARG A 114 -5.41 -6.44 -4.84
C ARG A 114 -6.33 -7.55 -5.37
N ARG A 115 -7.64 -7.31 -5.36
CA ARG A 115 -8.61 -8.24 -5.92
C ARG A 115 -8.44 -8.37 -7.43
N ASN A 116 -8.22 -7.28 -8.15
CA ASN A 116 -7.99 -7.30 -9.59
C ASN A 116 -6.73 -8.09 -9.94
N ASP A 117 -5.61 -7.86 -9.24
CA ASP A 117 -4.38 -8.65 -9.45
C ASP A 117 -4.62 -10.16 -9.29
N CYS A 118 -5.44 -10.54 -8.31
CA CYS A 118 -5.79 -11.94 -8.09
C CYS A 118 -6.63 -12.50 -9.23
N LEU A 119 -7.63 -11.74 -9.70
CA LEU A 119 -8.48 -12.13 -10.83
C LEU A 119 -7.67 -12.26 -12.12
N ASP A 120 -6.73 -11.36 -12.37
CA ASP A 120 -5.86 -11.41 -13.55
C ASP A 120 -4.99 -12.67 -13.54
N ARG A 121 -4.34 -12.97 -12.41
CA ARG A 121 -3.53 -14.20 -12.23
C ARG A 121 -4.37 -15.46 -12.44
N LEU A 122 -5.57 -15.51 -11.86
CA LEU A 122 -6.48 -16.65 -12.02
C LEU A 122 -6.93 -16.81 -13.47
N THR A 123 -7.23 -15.71 -14.14
CA THR A 123 -7.65 -15.71 -15.56
C THR A 123 -6.53 -16.20 -16.46
N ASN A 124 -5.31 -15.69 -16.27
CA ASN A 124 -4.13 -16.13 -17.01
C ASN A 124 -3.86 -17.63 -16.82
N ALA A 125 -3.92 -18.10 -15.56
CA ALA A 125 -3.72 -19.51 -15.25
C ALA A 125 -4.79 -20.41 -15.89
N LEU A 126 -6.06 -19.98 -15.89
CA LEU A 126 -7.16 -20.71 -16.52
C LEU A 126 -6.98 -20.80 -18.04
N ILE A 127 -6.61 -19.70 -18.69
CA ILE A 127 -6.35 -19.66 -20.14
C ILE A 127 -5.18 -20.59 -20.49
N ALA A 128 -4.08 -20.51 -19.72
CA ALA A 128 -2.92 -21.37 -19.90
C ALA A 128 -3.29 -22.85 -19.78
N PHE A 129 -4.03 -23.21 -18.72
CA PHE A 129 -4.50 -24.58 -18.52
C PHE A 129 -5.42 -25.06 -19.65
N ALA A 130 -6.34 -24.22 -20.11
CA ALA A 130 -7.24 -24.57 -21.21
C ALA A 130 -6.51 -24.80 -22.54
N ARG A 131 -5.40 -24.10 -22.78
CA ARG A 131 -4.59 -24.23 -24.01
C ARG A 131 -3.61 -25.39 -23.97
N HIS A 132 -2.91 -25.55 -22.85
CA HIS A 132 -1.73 -26.40 -22.75
C HIS A 132 -1.89 -27.58 -21.78
N GLY A 133 -3.07 -27.70 -21.14
CA GLY A 133 -3.35 -28.72 -20.15
C GLY A 133 -2.64 -28.48 -18.82
N GLU A 134 -2.55 -29.52 -18.00
CA GLU A 134 -1.83 -29.46 -16.73
C GLU A 134 -0.30 -29.41 -16.94
N GLY A 135 0.40 -28.62 -16.14
CA GLY A 135 1.87 -28.64 -16.15
C GLY A 135 2.51 -27.55 -15.31
N ARG A 136 3.83 -27.60 -15.19
CA ARG A 136 4.62 -26.61 -14.44
C ARG A 136 4.89 -25.33 -15.26
N HIS A 137 4.19 -25.12 -16.37
CA HIS A 137 4.46 -24.01 -17.29
C HIS A 137 3.83 -22.68 -16.85
N ILE A 138 2.92 -22.70 -15.87
CA ILE A 138 2.28 -21.51 -15.31
C ILE A 138 3.14 -20.93 -14.19
N ASP A 139 3.46 -19.63 -14.28
CA ASP A 139 4.12 -18.89 -13.22
C ASP A 139 3.17 -18.66 -12.04
N ARG A 140 3.63 -18.89 -10.81
CA ARG A 140 2.79 -18.80 -9.60
C ARG A 140 2.53 -17.36 -9.14
N LEU A 141 3.38 -16.42 -9.52
CA LEU A 141 3.29 -15.02 -9.15
C LEU A 141 2.45 -14.25 -10.18
N THR A 142 2.60 -14.52 -11.47
CA THR A 142 1.89 -13.77 -12.53
C THR A 142 0.70 -14.53 -13.13
N GLY A 143 0.65 -15.86 -12.97
CA GLY A 143 -0.34 -16.72 -13.64
C GLY A 143 -0.06 -16.92 -15.14
N GLU A 144 1.04 -16.36 -15.66
CA GLU A 144 1.36 -16.40 -17.09
C GLU A 144 1.98 -17.75 -17.52
N SER A 145 1.75 -18.12 -18.78
CA SER A 145 2.27 -19.35 -19.37
C SER A 145 3.62 -19.11 -20.05
N ARG A 146 4.66 -19.83 -19.60
CA ARG A 146 5.97 -19.84 -20.26
C ARG A 146 5.95 -20.38 -21.68
N ILE A 147 4.93 -21.17 -22.04
CA ILE A 147 4.73 -21.65 -23.41
C ILE A 147 4.25 -20.49 -24.28
N ASP A 148 3.26 -19.72 -23.80
CA ASP A 148 2.72 -18.56 -24.52
C ASP A 148 3.79 -17.47 -24.69
N GLU A 149 4.56 -17.17 -23.63
CA GLU A 149 5.67 -16.21 -23.68
C GLU A 149 6.68 -16.55 -24.79
N ARG A 150 7.04 -17.83 -24.90
CA ARG A 150 7.98 -18.32 -25.92
C ARG A 150 7.39 -18.19 -27.33
N GLU A 151 6.14 -18.60 -27.51
CA GLU A 151 5.46 -18.47 -28.81
C GLU A 151 5.34 -17.02 -29.27
N ASP A 152 5.05 -16.10 -28.34
CA ASP A 152 4.97 -14.67 -28.61
C ASP A 152 6.33 -14.06 -28.92
N GLU A 153 7.40 -14.50 -28.24
CA GLU A 153 8.75 -14.08 -28.56
C GLU A 153 9.18 -14.53 -29.96
N GLU A 154 8.88 -15.79 -30.32
CA GLU A 154 9.13 -16.30 -31.67
C GLU A 154 8.32 -15.55 -32.73
N ARG A 155 7.04 -15.26 -32.47
CA ARG A 155 6.18 -14.46 -33.37
C ARG A 155 6.72 -13.05 -33.55
N ARG A 156 7.19 -12.40 -32.47
CA ARG A 156 7.85 -11.07 -32.53
C ARG A 156 9.11 -11.11 -33.38
N LYS A 157 9.99 -12.09 -33.20
CA LYS A 157 11.22 -12.28 -34.00
C LYS A 157 10.90 -12.46 -35.48
N ARG A 158 9.92 -13.32 -35.83
CA ARG A 158 9.49 -13.54 -37.22
C ARG A 158 8.93 -12.25 -37.85
N SER A 159 8.13 -11.51 -37.10
CA SER A 159 7.54 -10.24 -37.56
C SER A 159 8.59 -9.15 -37.77
N ALA A 160 9.61 -9.06 -36.92
CA ALA A 160 10.71 -8.11 -37.06
C ALA A 160 11.60 -8.44 -38.27
N ALA A 161 11.93 -9.73 -38.47
CA ALA A 161 12.70 -10.20 -39.63
C ALA A 161 11.96 -10.01 -40.96
N ALA A 162 10.62 -10.11 -40.96
CA ALA A 162 9.80 -9.79 -42.12
C ALA A 162 9.85 -8.30 -42.47
N ARG A 163 9.74 -7.41 -41.46
CA ARG A 163 9.78 -5.95 -41.67
C ARG A 163 11.15 -5.46 -42.16
N SER A 164 12.24 -5.98 -41.60
CA SER A 164 13.60 -5.58 -42.03
C SER A 164 13.90 -5.98 -43.48
N ARG A 165 13.35 -7.10 -43.95
CA ARG A 165 13.44 -7.53 -45.36
C ARG A 165 12.63 -6.64 -46.31
N THR A 166 11.53 -6.05 -45.84
CA THR A 166 10.71 -5.12 -46.66
C THR A 166 11.36 -3.74 -46.78
N THR A 167 12.19 -3.31 -45.83
CA THR A 167 12.88 -2.01 -45.85
C THR A 167 14.25 -2.01 -46.57
N SER A 168 14.76 -3.17 -46.99
CA SER A 168 16.04 -3.29 -47.71
C SER A 168 15.89 -3.54 -49.22
N ASN A 169 14.67 -3.37 -49.76
CA ASN A 169 14.39 -3.28 -51.19
C ASN A 169 13.98 -1.86 -51.55
#